data_AF-A0A5N8Z4P2-F1
#
_entry.id   AF-A0A5N8Z4P2-F1
#
_cell.length_a   1.000
_cell.length_b   1.000
_cell.length_c   1.000
_cell.angle_alpha   90.00
_cell.angle_beta   90.00
_cell.angle_gamma   90.00
#
_symmetry.space_group_name_H-M   'P 1'
#
loop_
_entity.id
_entity.type
_entity.pdbx_description
1 polymer ?
#
loop_
_entity_poly.entity_id
_entity_poly.type
_entity_poly.pdbx_seq_one_letter_code
_entity_poly.pdbx_strand_id
1 'polypeptide(L)'
;MFSIVVISGVCVIVLSTLDAANSERGERASANVEDDDKGEDRKKSWDLDGLWRRLEAAVERGELTAEEARERYAVALEKADVEEDDDVKLREFRKAVVQRAMALPPEEWSDELKRAILRAGWDLAEFTEGVRLRQQKSQDGDAQRGERASANVEDDDKGEDRKKSWDLDGLWRRLEAAVERGELTAEEARERYAVALEKADVEEDDDVKLREFRKAVVQRAMALPPEEWSDELKRAILRAGWDLAEFTEGVRLRQQKSQDGDAQRGERASANVEDDSPNAISGESIAEPETAVKQSSWGQVKRKSVRTE
;
A
#
# COMPACT_ATOMS: atom_id res chain seq x y z
N MET A 1 -25.49 -5.16 55.01
CA MET A 1 -25.33 -4.57 56.36
C MET A 1 -24.25 -5.35 57.07
N PHE A 2 -23.23 -4.67 57.61
CA PHE A 2 -22.13 -5.31 58.32
C PHE A 2 -22.39 -5.26 59.82
N SER A 3 -22.23 -6.38 60.52
CA SER A 3 -22.24 -6.43 61.98
C SER A 3 -20.84 -6.73 62.47
N ILE A 4 -20.27 -5.82 63.25
CA ILE A 4 -18.96 -5.97 63.89
C ILE A 4 -19.21 -6.37 65.34
N VAL A 5 -18.69 -7.53 65.76
CA VAL A 5 -18.72 -7.98 67.15
C VAL A 5 -17.29 -8.03 67.66
N VAL A 6 -16.99 -7.25 68.70
CA VAL A 6 -15.65 -7.17 69.32
C VAL A 6 -15.66 -7.96 70.62
N ILE A 7 -14.84 -9.02 70.70
CA ILE A 7 -14.61 -9.76 71.94
C ILE A 7 -13.10 -9.79 72.19
N SER A 8 -12.69 -9.13 73.27
CA SER A 8 -11.35 -9.19 73.89
C SER A 8 -10.14 -9.19 72.92
N GLY A 9 -9.96 -8.09 72.18
CA GLY A 9 -8.66 -7.72 71.62
C GLY A 9 -8.23 -8.42 70.32
N VAL A 10 -9.03 -9.33 69.76
CA VAL A 10 -8.77 -9.92 68.44
C VAL A 10 -9.96 -9.59 67.53
N CYS A 11 -9.68 -8.83 66.46
CA CYS A 11 -10.69 -8.45 65.48
C CYS A 11 -10.88 -9.62 64.50
N VAL A 12 -11.97 -10.38 64.65
CA VAL A 12 -12.33 -11.46 63.72
C VAL A 12 -13.39 -10.93 62.76
N ILE A 13 -13.00 -10.69 61.50
CA ILE A 13 -13.92 -10.34 60.43
C ILE A 13 -14.55 -11.63 59.92
N VAL A 14 -15.79 -11.90 60.32
CA VAL A 14 -16.55 -13.03 59.77
C VAL A 14 -17.17 -12.57 58.45
N LEU A 15 -16.57 -13.00 57.34
CA LEU A 15 -17.14 -12.84 56.00
C LEU A 15 -18.28 -13.86 55.84
N SER A 16 -19.52 -13.42 56.00
CA SER A 16 -20.67 -14.23 55.58
C SER A 16 -20.71 -14.27 54.05
N THR A 17 -20.37 -15.43 53.47
CA THR A 17 -20.65 -15.76 52.08
C THR A 17 -22.17 -15.81 51.91
N LEU A 18 -22.74 -14.74 51.36
CA LEU A 18 -24.12 -14.73 50.92
C LEU A 18 -24.21 -15.54 49.63
N ASP A 19 -24.57 -16.81 49.79
CA ASP A 19 -25.06 -17.65 48.71
C ASP A 19 -26.50 -17.25 48.42
N ALA A 20 -26.73 -16.66 47.25
CA ALA A 20 -28.06 -16.38 46.74
C ALA A 20 -28.00 -16.35 45.21
N ALA A 21 -28.19 -17.54 44.64
CA ALA A 21 -29.08 -17.79 43.52
C ALA A 21 -29.42 -16.57 42.65
N ASN A 22 -28.74 -16.46 41.50
CA ASN A 22 -29.26 -15.69 40.39
C ASN A 22 -29.07 -16.44 39.07
N SER A 23 -30.20 -16.93 38.58
CA SER A 23 -30.59 -17.06 37.18
C SER A 23 -29.71 -17.90 36.26
N GLU A 24 -30.20 -19.12 36.05
CA GLU A 24 -30.32 -19.72 34.72
C GLU A 24 -30.64 -18.66 33.64
N ARG A 25 -29.69 -18.39 32.74
CA ARG A 25 -29.93 -17.92 31.37
C ARG A 25 -28.61 -17.85 30.62
N GLY A 26 -28.46 -18.65 29.57
CA GLY A 26 -27.45 -18.42 28.55
C GLY A 26 -26.49 -19.58 28.29
N GLU A 27 -26.97 -20.82 28.29
CA GLU A 27 -26.30 -21.87 27.52
C GLU A 27 -26.33 -21.49 26.04
N ARG A 28 -25.14 -21.57 25.41
CA ARG A 28 -24.87 -21.53 23.95
C ARG A 28 -24.88 -20.16 23.28
N ALA A 29 -23.97 -19.30 23.70
CA ALA A 29 -23.19 -18.54 22.73
C ALA A 29 -21.91 -19.34 22.47
N SER A 30 -21.95 -20.22 21.46
CA SER A 30 -20.73 -20.70 20.81
C SER A 30 -20.01 -19.45 20.32
N ALA A 31 -18.95 -19.06 21.03
CA ALA A 31 -17.96 -18.16 20.48
C ALA A 31 -17.38 -18.90 19.27
N ASN A 32 -17.92 -18.60 18.09
CA ASN A 32 -17.12 -18.60 16.87
C ASN A 32 -16.02 -17.58 17.14
N VAL A 33 -14.93 -18.05 17.75
CA VAL A 33 -13.61 -17.50 17.49
C VAL A 33 -13.42 -17.80 16.02
N GLU A 34 -13.89 -16.87 15.19
CA GLU A 34 -13.46 -16.78 13.80
C GLU A 34 -11.97 -16.49 13.92
N ASP A 35 -11.20 -17.57 13.86
CA ASP A 35 -9.78 -17.54 13.55
C ASP A 35 -9.68 -16.73 12.25
N ASP A 36 -9.44 -15.43 12.42
CA ASP A 36 -8.91 -14.52 11.41
C ASP A 36 -7.52 -15.07 11.01
N ASP A 37 -7.53 -16.19 10.28
CA ASP A 37 -6.41 -16.72 9.50
C ASP A 37 -6.27 -15.78 8.29
N LYS A 38 -5.96 -14.52 8.60
CA LYS A 38 -5.32 -13.62 7.67
C LYS A 38 -4.03 -14.33 7.31
N GLY A 39 -4.01 -14.89 6.10
CA GLY A 39 -2.82 -15.30 5.39
C GLY A 39 -1.92 -14.10 5.14
N GLU A 40 -1.48 -13.42 6.20
CA GLU A 40 -0.29 -12.63 6.22
C GLU A 40 0.83 -13.63 6.01
N ASP A 41 1.49 -13.48 4.87
CA ASP A 41 2.71 -14.19 4.50
C ASP A 41 3.57 -14.34 5.74
N ARG A 42 3.58 -15.58 6.28
CA ARG A 42 4.34 -15.98 7.47
C ARG A 42 5.83 -15.89 7.14
N LYS A 43 6.36 -14.68 7.04
CA LYS A 43 7.69 -14.41 7.53
C LYS A 43 7.66 -14.94 8.96
N LYS A 44 8.54 -15.89 9.25
CA LYS A 44 8.76 -16.39 10.60
C LYS A 44 9.34 -15.23 11.41
N SER A 45 8.55 -14.20 11.70
CA SER A 45 8.83 -13.33 12.83
C SER A 45 8.84 -14.29 14.00
N TRP A 46 10.04 -14.57 14.49
CA TRP A 46 10.20 -15.34 15.71
C TRP A 46 9.28 -14.65 16.73
N ASP A 47 8.25 -15.35 17.20
CA ASP A 47 7.32 -14.82 18.18
C ASP A 47 8.08 -14.67 19.50
N LEU A 48 8.85 -13.58 19.60
CA LEU A 48 9.73 -13.27 20.72
C LEU A 48 8.90 -13.07 21.99
N ASP A 49 7.68 -12.53 21.86
CA ASP A 49 6.73 -12.40 22.96
C ASP A 49 6.24 -13.76 23.45
N GLY A 50 5.86 -14.66 22.55
CA GLY A 50 5.50 -16.04 22.89
C GLY A 50 6.68 -16.86 23.40
N LEU A 51 7.91 -16.57 22.96
CA LEU A 51 9.13 -17.15 23.53
C LEU A 51 9.37 -16.64 24.96
N TRP A 52 9.23 -15.33 25.21
CA TRP A 52 9.39 -14.73 26.53
C TRP A 52 8.40 -15.32 27.54
N ARG A 53 7.11 -15.39 27.19
CA ARG A 53 6.08 -16.01 28.05
C ARG A 53 6.39 -17.47 28.39
N ARG A 54 6.94 -18.23 27.44
CA ARG A 54 7.34 -19.62 27.67
C ARG A 54 8.55 -19.72 28.62
N LEU A 55 9.53 -18.83 28.48
CA LEU A 55 10.69 -18.77 29.35
C LEU A 55 10.30 -18.34 30.77
N GLU A 56 9.44 -17.33 30.91
CA GLU A 56 8.92 -16.86 32.20
C GLU A 56 8.15 -17.96 32.93
N ALA A 57 7.24 -18.65 32.24
CA ALA A 57 6.51 -19.77 32.82
C ALA A 57 7.43 -20.94 33.24
N ALA A 58 8.55 -21.18 32.53
CA ALA A 58 9.53 -22.18 32.92
C ALA A 58 10.32 -21.77 34.18
N VAL A 59 10.59 -20.48 34.35
CA VAL A 59 11.19 -19.92 35.58
C VAL A 59 10.23 -20.06 36.76
N GLU A 60 8.95 -19.75 36.59
CA GLU A 60 7.93 -19.91 37.65
C GLU A 60 7.76 -21.37 38.09
N ARG A 61 7.90 -22.32 37.16
CA ARG A 61 7.88 -23.76 37.48
C ARG A 61 9.18 -24.28 38.10
N GLY A 62 10.23 -23.46 38.16
CA GLY A 62 11.56 -23.86 38.63
C GLY A 62 12.29 -24.82 37.68
N GLU A 63 11.85 -24.92 36.42
CA GLU A 63 12.50 -25.72 35.38
C GLU A 63 13.74 -25.03 34.81
N LEU A 64 13.81 -23.71 34.94
CA LEU A 64 14.88 -22.88 34.45
C LEU A 64 15.21 -21.79 35.48
N THR A 65 16.47 -21.43 35.60
CA THR A 65 16.84 -20.25 36.39
C THR A 65 16.54 -18.97 35.60
N ALA A 66 16.34 -17.86 36.31
CA ALA A 66 16.11 -16.56 35.66
C ALA A 66 17.30 -16.12 34.77
N GLU A 67 18.52 -16.55 35.09
CA GLU A 67 19.73 -16.24 34.32
C GLU A 67 19.76 -17.02 32.99
N GLU A 68 19.48 -18.32 33.03
CA GLU A 68 19.36 -19.15 31.82
C GLU A 68 18.23 -18.67 30.90
N ALA A 69 17.14 -18.13 31.46
CA ALA A 69 16.02 -17.60 30.67
C ALA A 69 16.46 -16.36 29.89
N ARG A 70 17.21 -15.47 30.53
CA ARG A 70 17.78 -14.27 29.90
C ARG A 70 18.79 -14.63 28.82
N GLU A 71 19.66 -15.60 29.06
CA GLU A 71 20.63 -16.05 28.06
C GLU A 71 19.94 -16.64 26.82
N ARG A 72 18.92 -17.48 27.01
CA ARG A 72 18.14 -18.05 25.89
C ARG A 72 17.38 -16.99 25.11
N TYR A 73 16.85 -15.99 25.79
CA TYR A 73 16.18 -14.86 25.15
C TYR A 73 17.18 -14.01 24.35
N ALA A 74 18.37 -13.73 24.90
CA ALA A 74 19.41 -12.97 24.22
C ALA A 74 19.89 -13.66 22.93
N VAL A 75 20.09 -14.99 22.95
CA VAL A 75 20.46 -15.77 21.76
C VAL A 75 19.35 -15.76 20.70
N ALA A 76 18.08 -15.79 21.13
CA ALA A 76 16.95 -15.70 20.21
C ALA A 76 16.85 -14.30 19.59
N LEU A 77 17.14 -13.26 20.38
CA LEU A 77 17.18 -11.87 19.94
C LEU A 77 18.29 -11.66 18.90
N GLU A 78 19.50 -12.16 19.14
CA GLU A 78 20.61 -12.09 18.19
C GLU A 78 20.26 -12.79 16.87
N LYS A 79 19.59 -13.95 16.92
CA LYS A 79 19.14 -14.64 15.71
C LYS A 79 18.05 -13.89 14.95
N ALA A 80 17.14 -13.23 15.66
CA ALA A 80 16.08 -12.45 15.04
C ALA A 80 16.64 -11.20 14.34
N ASP A 81 17.61 -10.52 14.97
CA ASP A 81 18.24 -9.31 14.44
C ASP A 81 19.08 -9.58 13.16
N VAL A 82 19.73 -10.75 13.10
CA VAL A 82 20.56 -11.13 11.94
C VAL A 82 19.71 -11.44 10.69
N GLU A 83 18.47 -11.93 10.84
CA GLU A 83 17.61 -12.29 9.69
C GLU A 83 16.94 -11.07 9.02
N GLU A 84 16.60 -10.01 9.77
CA GLU A 84 15.99 -8.80 9.19
C GLU A 84 16.98 -7.99 8.35
N ASP A 85 18.23 -7.99 8.78
CA ASP A 85 19.33 -7.27 8.15
C ASP A 85 19.65 -7.79 6.73
N ASP A 86 19.56 -9.11 6.53
CA ASP A 86 19.88 -9.73 5.23
C ASP A 86 18.81 -9.43 4.17
N ASP A 87 17.53 -9.35 4.56
CA ASP A 87 16.42 -8.98 3.67
C ASP A 87 16.55 -7.52 3.19
N VAL A 88 16.89 -6.61 4.11
CA VAL A 88 17.10 -5.20 3.79
C VAL A 88 18.34 -5.04 2.92
N LYS A 89 19.47 -5.66 3.29
CA LYS A 89 20.72 -5.64 2.49
C LYS A 89 20.50 -6.23 1.10
N LEU A 90 19.73 -7.32 0.97
CA LEU A 90 19.40 -7.91 -0.32
C LEU A 90 18.52 -6.99 -1.17
N ARG A 91 17.56 -6.28 -0.56
CA ARG A 91 16.72 -5.29 -1.24
C ARG A 91 17.54 -4.10 -1.75
N GLU A 92 18.43 -3.57 -0.92
CA GLU A 92 19.33 -2.47 -1.30
C GLU A 92 20.31 -2.91 -2.40
N PHE A 93 20.88 -4.11 -2.28
CA PHE A 93 21.72 -4.70 -3.31
C PHE A 93 20.98 -4.82 -4.65
N ARG A 94 19.76 -5.40 -4.65
CA ARG A 94 18.91 -5.49 -5.84
C ARG A 94 18.64 -4.13 -6.46
N LYS A 95 18.32 -3.12 -5.66
CA LYS A 95 18.10 -1.74 -6.12
C LYS A 95 19.34 -1.18 -6.81
N ALA A 96 20.52 -1.34 -6.21
CA ALA A 96 21.79 -0.89 -6.79
C ALA A 96 22.11 -1.59 -8.13
N VAL A 97 21.86 -2.90 -8.22
CA VAL A 97 22.03 -3.67 -9.47
C VAL A 97 21.10 -3.15 -10.57
N VAL A 98 19.82 -2.91 -10.27
CA VAL A 98 18.86 -2.36 -11.24
C VAL A 98 19.27 -0.97 -11.71
N GLN A 99 19.67 -0.08 -10.78
CA GLN A 99 20.11 1.27 -11.14
C GLN A 99 21.33 1.24 -12.07
N ARG A 100 22.34 0.42 -11.76
CA ARG A 100 23.55 0.29 -12.59
C ARG A 100 23.23 -0.31 -13.96
N ALA A 101 22.33 -1.29 -14.01
CA ALA A 101 21.88 -1.93 -15.25
C ALA A 101 21.06 -0.97 -16.14
N MET A 102 20.22 -0.11 -15.57
CA MET A 102 19.43 0.87 -16.32
C MET A 102 20.29 1.99 -16.91
N ALA A 103 21.45 2.27 -16.32
CA ALA A 103 22.35 3.35 -16.75
C ALA A 103 23.19 2.99 -17.99
N LEU A 104 23.32 1.72 -18.34
CA LEU A 104 24.13 1.23 -19.45
C LEU A 104 23.31 0.32 -20.36
N PRO A 105 23.54 0.31 -21.68
CA PRO A 105 22.91 -0.67 -22.56
C PRO A 105 23.39 -2.09 -22.18
N PRO A 106 22.57 -3.14 -22.32
CA PRO A 106 22.94 -4.50 -21.91
C PRO A 106 24.20 -5.07 -22.54
N GLU A 107 24.55 -4.58 -23.74
CA GLU A 107 25.77 -4.94 -24.47
C GLU A 107 27.04 -4.43 -23.77
N GLU A 108 26.93 -3.38 -22.96
CA GLU A 108 28.04 -2.75 -22.23
C GLU A 108 28.16 -3.21 -20.76
N TRP A 109 27.29 -4.12 -20.30
CA TRP A 109 27.36 -4.62 -18.94
C TRP A 109 28.63 -5.44 -18.70
N SER A 110 29.37 -5.07 -17.65
CA SER A 110 30.52 -5.83 -17.19
C SER A 110 30.12 -7.23 -16.70
N ASP A 111 31.04 -8.19 -16.76
CA ASP A 111 30.81 -9.54 -16.23
C ASP A 111 30.50 -9.51 -14.72
N GLU A 112 31.02 -8.52 -13.99
CA GLU A 112 30.69 -8.30 -12.60
C GLU A 112 29.20 -7.98 -12.41
N LEU A 113 28.64 -7.08 -13.23
CA LEU A 113 27.22 -6.72 -13.18
C LEU A 113 26.34 -7.92 -13.56
N LYS A 114 26.72 -8.69 -14.59
CA LYS A 114 26.01 -9.92 -14.98
C LYS A 114 25.98 -10.94 -13.84
N ARG A 115 27.09 -11.12 -13.12
CA ARG A 115 27.13 -11.98 -11.92
C ARG A 115 26.29 -11.42 -10.78
N ALA A 116 26.26 -10.10 -10.59
CA ALA A 116 25.44 -9.48 -9.56
C ALA A 116 23.94 -9.70 -9.81
N ILE A 117 23.49 -9.66 -11.08
CA ILE A 117 22.12 -9.99 -11.49
C ILE A 117 21.78 -11.45 -11.15
N LEU A 118 22.66 -12.40 -11.48
CA LEU A 118 22.46 -13.80 -11.11
C LEU A 118 22.43 -14.01 -9.59
N ARG A 119 23.32 -13.34 -8.85
CA ARG A 119 23.35 -13.37 -7.38
C ARG A 119 22.08 -12.77 -6.75
N ALA A 120 21.49 -11.78 -7.39
CA ALA A 120 20.21 -11.22 -6.98
C ALA A 120 19.03 -12.20 -7.18
N GLY A 121 19.26 -13.31 -7.89
CA GLY A 121 18.26 -14.34 -8.19
C GLY A 121 17.45 -14.07 -9.45
N TRP A 122 17.94 -13.20 -10.35
CA TRP A 122 17.27 -12.90 -11.61
C TRP A 122 17.86 -13.71 -12.76
N ASP A 123 16.99 -14.13 -13.69
CA ASP A 123 17.43 -14.69 -14.96
C ASP A 123 18.06 -13.59 -15.83
N LEU A 124 19.27 -13.84 -16.35
CA LEU A 124 20.02 -12.82 -17.06
C LEU A 124 19.35 -12.42 -18.40
N ALA A 125 18.73 -13.38 -19.11
CA ALA A 125 18.10 -13.11 -20.40
C ALA A 125 16.80 -12.32 -20.23
N GLU A 126 15.93 -12.76 -19.32
CA GLU A 126 14.68 -12.08 -19.00
C GLU A 126 14.93 -10.67 -18.45
N PHE A 127 15.91 -10.52 -17.55
CA PHE A 127 16.26 -9.22 -17.00
C PHE A 127 16.80 -8.26 -18.07
N THR A 128 17.60 -8.77 -19.01
CA THR A 128 18.13 -8.00 -20.14
C THR A 128 17.01 -7.45 -21.03
N GLU A 129 16.06 -8.30 -21.42
CA GLU A 129 14.88 -7.87 -22.21
C GLU A 129 14.04 -6.84 -21.45
N GLY A 130 13.83 -7.06 -20.15
CA GLY A 130 13.12 -6.11 -19.30
C GLY A 130 13.79 -4.73 -19.24
N VAL A 131 15.13 -4.66 -19.23
CA VAL A 131 15.85 -3.39 -19.27
C VAL A 131 15.75 -2.72 -20.64
N ARG A 132 15.88 -3.47 -21.75
CA ARG A 132 15.71 -2.92 -23.11
C ARG A 132 14.36 -2.25 -23.30
N LEU A 133 13.27 -2.94 -22.91
CA LEU A 133 11.91 -2.41 -22.99
C LEU A 133 11.73 -1.10 -22.18
N ARG A 134 12.34 -1.02 -20.99
CA ARG A 134 12.27 0.19 -20.15
C ARG A 134 13.08 1.33 -20.73
N GLN A 135 14.29 1.08 -21.24
CA GLN A 135 15.13 2.10 -21.87
C GLN A 135 14.47 2.65 -23.15
N GLN A 136 13.88 1.80 -23.99
CA GLN A 136 13.12 2.22 -25.17
C GLN A 136 11.95 3.11 -24.77
N LYS A 137 11.15 2.69 -23.79
CA LYS A 137 10.01 3.48 -23.30
C LYS A 137 10.43 4.83 -22.71
N SER A 138 11.58 4.91 -22.05
CA SER A 138 12.11 6.18 -21.54
C SER A 138 12.51 7.12 -22.68
N GLN A 139 13.13 6.61 -23.74
CA GLN A 139 13.47 7.41 -24.92
C GLN A 139 12.21 7.94 -25.63
N ASP A 140 11.19 7.09 -25.81
CA ASP A 140 9.92 7.50 -26.42
C ASP A 140 9.16 8.51 -25.55
N GLY A 141 9.20 8.32 -24.23
CA GLY A 141 8.56 9.20 -23.25
C GLY A 141 9.18 10.60 -23.22
N ASP A 142 10.50 10.71 -23.28
CA ASP A 142 11.19 12.00 -23.32
C ASP A 142 10.98 12.72 -24.66
N ALA A 143 10.90 11.97 -25.78
CA ALA A 143 10.54 12.53 -27.08
C ALA A 143 9.12 13.13 -27.08
N GLN A 144 8.13 12.39 -26.57
CA GLN A 144 6.75 12.88 -26.48
C GLN A 144 6.58 14.00 -25.45
N ARG A 145 7.34 13.97 -24.35
CA ARG A 145 7.30 15.01 -23.32
C ARG A 145 7.90 16.32 -23.82
N GLY A 146 8.99 16.26 -24.61
CA GLY A 146 9.57 17.43 -25.27
C GLY A 146 8.59 18.09 -26.22
N GLU A 147 7.87 17.31 -27.04
CA GLU A 147 6.93 17.83 -28.04
C GLU A 147 5.67 18.45 -27.41
N ARG A 148 5.14 17.85 -26.33
CA ARG A 148 4.01 18.44 -25.58
C ARG A 148 4.40 19.66 -24.74
N ALA A 149 5.64 19.73 -24.24
CA ALA A 149 6.10 20.89 -23.47
C ALA A 149 6.20 22.16 -24.35
N SER A 150 6.39 22.02 -25.67
CA SER A 150 6.41 23.15 -26.60
C SER A 150 5.04 23.62 -27.10
N ALA A 151 3.98 22.82 -26.95
CA ALA A 151 2.67 23.12 -27.54
C ALA A 151 1.65 23.76 -26.59
N ASN A 152 1.96 23.92 -25.30
CA ASN A 152 0.97 24.28 -24.27
C ASN A 152 1.51 25.27 -23.21
N VAL A 153 2.38 26.21 -23.61
CA VAL A 153 2.94 27.26 -22.71
C VAL A 153 2.06 28.52 -22.67
N GLU A 154 0.94 28.56 -23.39
CA GLU A 154 -0.02 29.64 -23.34
C GLU A 154 -1.33 29.11 -22.72
N ASP A 155 -1.75 29.69 -21.58
CA ASP A 155 -3.06 29.52 -20.92
C ASP A 155 -3.29 28.37 -19.92
N ASP A 156 -2.40 28.13 -18.94
CA ASP A 156 -2.75 27.37 -17.72
C ASP A 156 -2.40 28.10 -16.41
N ASP A 157 -2.75 29.40 -16.35
CA ASP A 157 -2.84 30.24 -15.14
C ASP A 157 -4.14 29.97 -14.34
N LYS A 158 -4.66 28.73 -14.32
CA LYS A 158 -5.88 28.37 -13.57
C LYS A 158 -5.86 26.96 -13.05
N GLY A 159 -5.09 26.75 -11.99
CA GLY A 159 -5.12 25.48 -11.30
C GLY A 159 -4.29 25.45 -10.05
N GLU A 160 -4.37 26.49 -9.22
CA GLU A 160 -4.01 26.43 -7.80
C GLU A 160 -4.90 25.44 -7.03
N ASP A 161 -4.98 24.18 -7.50
CA ASP A 161 -5.16 23.04 -6.62
C ASP A 161 -3.86 22.89 -5.83
N ARG A 162 -3.67 23.88 -4.95
CA ARG A 162 -2.83 23.87 -3.76
C ARG A 162 -3.26 22.65 -2.97
N LYS A 163 -2.76 21.48 -3.36
CA LYS A 163 -2.23 20.57 -2.35
C LYS A 163 -1.43 21.47 -1.44
N LYS A 164 -1.85 21.55 -0.19
CA LYS A 164 -1.04 22.13 0.88
C LYS A 164 0.20 21.26 0.99
N SER A 165 1.11 21.30 0.01
CA SER A 165 2.49 21.02 0.29
C SER A 165 2.79 22.05 1.35
N TRP A 166 2.87 21.58 2.59
CA TRP A 166 3.32 22.39 3.70
C TRP A 166 4.57 23.09 3.17
N ASP A 167 4.53 24.42 3.09
CA ASP A 167 5.65 25.22 2.58
C ASP A 167 6.75 25.12 3.65
N LEU A 168 7.45 23.98 3.65
CA LEU A 168 8.46 23.61 4.63
C LEU A 168 9.60 24.62 4.57
N ASP A 169 9.95 25.10 3.38
CA ASP A 169 10.90 26.19 3.19
C ASP A 169 10.41 27.49 3.84
N GLY A 170 9.16 27.87 3.62
CA GLY A 170 8.56 29.03 4.27
C GLY A 170 8.37 28.88 5.78
N LEU A 171 8.18 27.65 6.28
CA LEU A 171 8.18 27.34 7.70
C LEU A 171 9.59 27.49 8.30
N TRP A 172 10.62 26.96 7.62
CA TRP A 172 12.01 27.08 8.04
C TRP A 172 12.45 28.53 8.15
N ARG A 173 12.18 29.35 7.13
CA ARG A 173 12.49 30.80 7.15
C ARG A 173 11.79 31.51 8.31
N ARG A 174 10.55 31.12 8.64
CA ARG A 174 9.80 31.69 9.78
C ARG A 174 10.41 31.29 11.12
N LEU A 175 10.86 30.04 11.25
CA LEU A 175 11.53 29.55 12.46
C LEU A 175 12.90 30.21 12.64
N GLU A 176 13.70 30.32 11.58
CA GLU A 176 15.01 31.00 11.60
C GLU A 176 14.88 32.48 11.99
N ALA A 177 13.91 33.19 11.42
CA ALA A 177 13.64 34.58 11.79
C ALA A 177 13.18 34.73 13.26
N ALA A 178 12.47 33.74 13.82
CA ALA A 178 12.08 33.75 15.23
C ALA A 178 13.28 33.52 16.16
N VAL A 179 14.24 32.68 15.75
CA VAL A 179 15.52 32.49 16.45
C VAL A 179 16.34 33.78 16.43
N GLU A 180 16.41 34.47 15.29
CA GLU A 180 17.15 35.73 15.17
C GLU A 180 16.55 36.85 16.05
N ARG A 181 15.22 36.86 16.23
CA ARG A 181 14.54 37.78 17.16
C ARG A 181 14.67 37.38 18.64
N GLY A 182 15.22 36.20 18.94
CA GLY A 182 15.29 35.65 20.30
C GLY A 182 13.93 35.22 20.86
N GLU A 183 12.92 35.04 20.00
CA GLU A 183 11.58 34.54 20.38
C GLU A 183 11.58 33.02 20.58
N LEU A 184 12.55 32.35 19.98
CA LEU A 184 12.71 30.90 20.03
C LEU A 184 14.19 30.55 20.15
N THR A 185 14.51 29.46 20.86
CA THR A 185 15.86 28.91 20.82
C THR A 185 16.09 28.12 19.52
N ALA A 186 17.35 27.97 19.12
CA ALA A 186 17.69 27.18 17.92
C ALA A 186 17.27 25.70 18.05
N GLU A 187 17.22 25.16 19.27
CA GLU A 187 16.81 23.79 19.55
C GLU A 187 15.29 23.61 19.38
N GLU A 188 14.48 24.52 19.95
CA GLU A 188 13.03 24.53 19.75
C GLU A 188 12.65 24.72 18.27
N ALA A 189 13.46 25.46 17.49
CA ALA A 189 13.21 25.65 16.06
C ALA A 189 13.42 24.34 15.29
N ARG A 190 14.47 23.59 15.63
CA ARG A 190 14.75 22.26 15.05
C ARG A 190 13.66 21.26 15.41
N GLU A 191 13.21 21.25 16.67
CA GLU A 191 12.13 20.36 17.12
C GLU A 191 10.82 20.65 16.38
N ARG A 192 10.43 21.92 16.26
CA ARG A 192 9.22 22.32 15.51
C ARG A 192 9.31 21.99 14.03
N TYR A 193 10.50 22.11 13.44
CA TYR A 193 10.72 21.72 12.05
C TYR A 193 10.63 20.21 11.88
N ALA A 194 11.21 19.41 12.79
CA ALA A 194 11.14 17.95 12.75
C ALA A 194 9.69 17.42 12.85
N VAL A 195 8.88 17.99 13.76
CA VAL A 195 7.45 17.63 13.88
C VAL A 195 6.68 17.99 12.61
N ALA A 196 6.98 19.13 11.98
CA ALA A 196 6.35 19.51 10.73
C ALA A 196 6.77 18.60 9.57
N LEU A 197 8.02 18.13 9.57
CA LEU A 197 8.55 17.18 8.61
C LEU A 197 7.85 15.82 8.74
N GLU A 198 7.74 15.28 9.95
CA GLU A 198 7.03 14.03 10.24
C GLU A 198 5.57 14.11 9.78
N LYS A 199 4.90 15.24 10.06
CA LYS A 199 3.52 15.45 9.65
C LYS A 199 3.35 15.56 8.13
N ALA A 200 4.33 16.13 7.43
CA ALA A 200 4.31 16.21 5.98
C ALA A 200 4.53 14.84 5.31
N ASP A 201 5.38 13.99 5.89
CA ASP A 201 5.70 12.66 5.36
C ASP A 201 4.54 11.67 5.55
N VAL A 202 3.82 11.76 6.67
CA VAL A 202 2.68 10.88 6.97
C VAL A 202 1.47 11.15 6.06
N GLU A 203 1.24 12.39 5.62
CA GLU A 203 0.08 12.74 4.79
C GLU A 203 0.22 12.29 3.32
N GLU A 204 1.45 12.19 2.78
CA GLU A 204 1.65 11.82 1.37
C GLU A 204 1.39 10.33 1.12
N ASP A 205 1.72 9.50 2.11
CA ASP A 205 1.62 8.04 2.06
C ASP A 205 0.15 7.56 2.06
N ASP A 206 -0.71 8.20 2.84
CA ASP A 206 -2.11 7.80 2.96
C ASP A 206 -2.92 8.13 1.71
N ASP A 207 -2.62 9.24 1.04
CA ASP A 207 -3.26 9.63 -0.22
C ASP A 207 -2.89 8.69 -1.37
N VAL A 208 -1.63 8.24 -1.42
CA VAL A 208 -1.16 7.25 -2.40
C VAL A 208 -1.82 5.90 -2.12
N LYS A 209 -1.77 5.42 -0.86
CA LYS A 209 -2.41 4.17 -0.45
C LYS A 209 -3.92 4.18 -0.72
N LEU A 210 -4.60 5.29 -0.44
CA LEU A 210 -6.04 5.45 -0.71
C LEU A 210 -6.34 5.47 -2.21
N ARG A 211 -5.46 6.05 -3.04
CA ARG A 211 -5.59 6.04 -4.50
C ARG A 211 -5.41 4.62 -5.07
N GLU A 212 -4.41 3.90 -4.61
CA GLU A 212 -4.17 2.51 -5.00
C GLU A 212 -5.33 1.59 -4.57
N PHE A 213 -5.81 1.75 -3.34
CA PHE A 213 -7.00 1.07 -2.84
C PHE A 213 -8.22 1.33 -3.74
N ARG A 214 -8.52 2.60 -4.04
CA ARG A 214 -9.62 2.98 -4.95
C ARG A 214 -9.49 2.32 -6.32
N LYS A 215 -8.29 2.30 -6.89
CA LYS A 215 -8.01 1.68 -8.18
C LYS A 215 -8.30 0.17 -8.14
N ALA A 216 -7.87 -0.52 -7.09
CA ALA A 216 -8.11 -1.95 -6.90
C ALA A 216 -9.62 -2.27 -6.76
N VAL A 217 -10.35 -1.47 -5.97
CA VAL A 217 -11.81 -1.61 -5.81
C VAL A 217 -12.52 -1.46 -7.16
N VAL A 218 -12.16 -0.44 -7.95
CA VAL A 218 -12.75 -0.21 -9.27
C VAL A 218 -12.45 -1.36 -10.23
N GLN A 219 -11.22 -1.86 -10.24
CA GLN A 219 -10.84 -2.98 -11.10
C GLN A 219 -11.64 -4.24 -10.77
N ARG A 220 -11.78 -4.57 -9.48
CA ARG A 220 -12.57 -5.74 -9.03
C ARG A 220 -14.05 -5.55 -9.34
N ALA A 221 -14.59 -4.34 -9.16
CA ALA A 221 -15.97 -4.02 -9.47
C ALA A 221 -16.30 -4.11 -10.97
N MET A 222 -15.38 -3.71 -11.86
CA MET A 222 -15.61 -3.83 -13.31
C MET A 222 -15.53 -5.27 -13.82
N ALA A 223 -14.83 -6.16 -13.10
CA ALA A 223 -14.66 -7.56 -13.49
C ALA A 223 -15.92 -8.43 -13.27
N LEU A 224 -16.85 -7.98 -12.42
CA LEU A 224 -18.06 -8.72 -12.06
C LEU A 224 -19.30 -7.85 -12.32
N PRO A 225 -20.43 -8.44 -12.74
CA PRO A 225 -21.68 -7.70 -12.80
C PRO A 225 -22.09 -7.24 -11.38
N PRO A 226 -22.71 -6.05 -11.21
CA PRO A 226 -23.02 -5.52 -9.87
C PRO A 226 -23.91 -6.41 -9.00
N GLU A 227 -24.69 -7.28 -9.61
CA GLU A 227 -25.54 -8.27 -8.96
C GLU A 227 -24.72 -9.37 -8.24
N GLU A 228 -23.48 -9.60 -8.66
CA GLU A 228 -22.58 -10.63 -8.13
C GLU A 228 -21.52 -10.07 -7.15
N TRP A 229 -21.55 -8.78 -6.85
CA TRP A 229 -20.59 -8.21 -5.90
C TRP A 229 -20.80 -8.76 -4.50
N SER A 230 -19.71 -9.25 -3.90
CA SER A 230 -19.68 -9.63 -2.50
C SER A 230 -19.96 -8.43 -1.58
N ASP A 231 -20.49 -8.69 -0.40
CA ASP A 231 -20.74 -7.63 0.59
C ASP A 231 -19.44 -6.94 1.03
N GLU A 232 -18.31 -7.65 0.98
CA GLU A 232 -16.98 -7.09 1.18
C GLU A 232 -16.64 -6.02 0.13
N LEU A 233 -16.88 -6.29 -1.15
CA LEU A 233 -16.64 -5.32 -2.22
C LEU A 233 -17.57 -4.10 -2.08
N LYS A 234 -18.85 -4.31 -1.72
CA LYS A 234 -19.78 -3.21 -1.45
C LYS A 234 -19.31 -2.33 -0.29
N ARG A 235 -18.79 -2.92 0.80
CA ARG A 235 -18.17 -2.17 1.91
C ARG A 235 -16.90 -1.44 1.47
N ALA A 236 -16.08 -2.05 0.63
CA ALA A 236 -14.87 -1.42 0.10
C ALA A 236 -15.19 -0.17 -0.76
N ILE A 237 -16.27 -0.21 -1.54
CA ILE A 237 -16.78 0.94 -2.31
C ILE A 237 -17.22 2.08 -1.37
N LEU A 238 -17.95 1.75 -0.30
CA LEU A 238 -18.34 2.74 0.71
C LEU A 238 -17.11 3.32 1.43
N ARG A 239 -16.14 2.47 1.81
CA ARG A 239 -14.87 2.89 2.43
C ARG A 239 -14.03 3.77 1.51
N ALA A 240 -14.07 3.53 0.21
CA ALA A 240 -13.44 4.39 -0.80
C ALA A 240 -14.09 5.79 -0.88
N GLY A 241 -15.25 5.98 -0.24
CA GLY A 241 -16.01 7.23 -0.23
C GLY A 241 -16.92 7.39 -1.44
N TRP A 242 -17.34 6.29 -2.07
CA TRP A 242 -18.33 6.31 -3.16
C TRP A 242 -19.70 5.92 -2.67
N ASP A 243 -20.73 6.55 -3.23
CA ASP A 243 -22.12 6.11 -3.04
C ASP A 243 -22.34 4.80 -3.81
N LEU A 244 -22.86 3.78 -3.13
CA LEU A 244 -22.98 2.45 -3.70
C LEU A 244 -23.95 2.41 -4.90
N ALA A 245 -25.05 3.16 -4.85
CA ALA A 245 -26.07 3.15 -5.90
C ALA A 245 -25.57 3.91 -7.15
N GLU A 246 -25.04 5.12 -6.97
CA GLU A 246 -24.46 5.91 -8.07
C GLU A 246 -23.26 5.17 -8.71
N PHE A 247 -22.42 4.52 -7.90
CA PHE A 247 -21.29 3.75 -8.40
C PHE A 247 -21.73 2.53 -9.20
N THR A 248 -22.74 1.79 -8.71
CA THR A 248 -23.33 0.62 -9.39
C THR A 248 -23.88 1.00 -10.77
N GLU A 249 -24.68 2.05 -10.85
CA GLU A 249 -25.20 2.54 -12.14
C GLU A 249 -24.08 2.98 -13.09
N GLY A 250 -23.06 3.64 -12.55
CA GLY A 250 -21.88 4.02 -13.32
C GLY A 250 -21.12 2.81 -13.90
N VAL A 251 -21.03 1.70 -13.17
CA VAL A 251 -20.42 0.46 -13.69
C VAL A 251 -21.30 -0.19 -14.76
N ARG A 252 -22.63 -0.28 -14.56
CA ARG A 252 -23.57 -0.83 -15.57
C ARG A 252 -23.47 -0.11 -16.91
N LEU A 253 -23.52 1.22 -16.90
CA LEU A 253 -23.40 2.05 -18.11
C LEU A 253 -22.08 1.81 -18.85
N ARG A 254 -20.98 1.62 -18.12
CA ARG A 254 -19.67 1.36 -18.71
C ARG A 254 -19.55 -0.05 -19.29
N GLN A 255 -20.05 -1.06 -18.58
CA GLN A 255 -20.07 -2.44 -19.07
C GLN A 255 -20.92 -2.56 -20.35
N GLN A 256 -22.09 -1.93 -20.38
CA GLN A 256 -22.95 -1.87 -21.56
C GLN A 256 -22.22 -1.19 -22.74
N LYS A 257 -21.59 -0.04 -22.51
CA LYS A 257 -20.86 0.68 -23.55
C LYS A 257 -19.66 -0.11 -24.11
N SER A 258 -18.98 -0.89 -23.28
CA SER A 258 -17.90 -1.76 -23.75
C SER A 258 -18.41 -2.88 -24.65
N GLN A 259 -19.57 -3.47 -24.34
CA GLN A 259 -20.19 -4.50 -25.18
C GLN A 259 -20.63 -3.92 -26.54
N ASP A 260 -21.22 -2.72 -26.55
CA ASP A 260 -21.63 -2.04 -27.78
C ASP A 260 -20.42 -1.64 -28.65
N GLY A 261 -19.32 -1.23 -28.01
CA GLY A 261 -18.08 -0.86 -28.70
C GLY A 261 -17.41 -2.03 -29.41
N ASP A 262 -17.40 -3.21 -28.80
CA ASP A 262 -16.84 -4.42 -29.41
C ASP A 262 -17.70 -4.91 -30.59
N ALA A 263 -19.03 -4.79 -30.50
CA ALA A 263 -19.93 -5.10 -31.59
C ALA A 263 -19.68 -4.19 -32.82
N GLN A 264 -19.56 -2.88 -32.61
CA GLN A 264 -19.27 -1.92 -33.69
C GLN A 264 -17.87 -2.09 -34.29
N ARG A 265 -16.89 -2.52 -33.49
CA ARG A 265 -15.53 -2.79 -33.97
C ARG A 265 -15.48 -4.04 -34.87
N GLY A 266 -16.23 -5.08 -34.53
CA GLY A 266 -16.37 -6.28 -35.36
C GLY A 266 -17.07 -6.00 -36.70
N GLU A 267 -18.09 -5.15 -36.71
CA GLU A 267 -18.85 -4.80 -37.91
C GLU A 267 -18.02 -3.95 -38.90
N ARG A 268 -17.23 -2.98 -38.40
CA ARG A 268 -16.30 -2.22 -39.25
C ARG A 268 -15.13 -3.05 -39.78
N ALA A 269 -14.65 -4.03 -39.01
CA ALA A 269 -13.62 -4.95 -39.50
C ALA A 269 -14.14 -5.86 -40.63
N SER A 270 -15.44 -6.15 -40.64
CA SER A 270 -16.07 -7.02 -41.65
C SER A 270 -16.43 -6.28 -42.93
N ALA A 271 -16.74 -4.98 -42.86
CA ALA A 271 -17.14 -4.17 -44.02
C ALA A 271 -15.97 -3.72 -44.93
N ASN A 272 -14.71 -3.97 -44.55
CA ASN A 272 -13.53 -3.48 -45.28
C ASN A 272 -12.72 -4.57 -46.00
N VAL A 273 -13.29 -5.78 -46.17
CA VAL A 273 -12.59 -6.96 -46.75
C VAL A 273 -12.99 -7.25 -48.21
N GLU A 274 -13.92 -6.51 -48.82
CA GLU A 274 -14.46 -6.88 -50.15
C GLU A 274 -13.99 -6.06 -51.38
N ASP A 275 -12.95 -5.22 -51.29
CA ASP A 275 -12.47 -4.51 -52.50
C ASP A 275 -10.95 -4.37 -52.60
N ASP A 276 -10.23 -5.49 -52.49
CA ASP A 276 -8.84 -5.57 -52.93
C ASP A 276 -8.75 -6.47 -54.18
N SER A 277 -8.95 -5.81 -55.32
CA SER A 277 -8.47 -6.27 -56.61
C SER A 277 -6.99 -6.65 -56.51
N PRO A 278 -6.55 -7.81 -57.04
CA PRO A 278 -5.15 -8.21 -56.99
C PRO A 278 -4.32 -7.35 -57.96
N ASN A 279 -3.87 -6.18 -57.52
CA ASN A 279 -2.83 -5.44 -58.22
C ASN A 279 -1.48 -5.79 -57.60
N ALA A 280 -0.76 -6.66 -58.29
CA ALA A 280 0.58 -7.08 -57.97
C ALA A 280 1.53 -5.87 -57.94
N ILE A 281 1.89 -5.39 -56.75
CA ILE A 281 3.09 -4.57 -56.56
C ILE A 281 3.83 -5.08 -55.34
N SER A 282 4.99 -5.65 -55.62
CA SER A 282 6.05 -6.05 -54.70
C SER A 282 6.48 -4.86 -53.84
N GLY A 283 6.49 -5.02 -52.51
CA GLY A 283 6.89 -3.96 -51.59
C GLY A 283 6.74 -4.39 -50.14
N GLU A 284 7.74 -5.09 -49.65
CA GLU A 284 7.92 -5.61 -48.30
C GLU A 284 7.98 -4.47 -47.26
N SER A 285 6.96 -4.33 -46.41
CA SER A 285 7.09 -3.65 -45.11
C SER A 285 6.01 -4.15 -44.14
N ILE A 286 6.43 -4.99 -43.20
CA ILE A 286 5.63 -5.51 -42.09
C ILE A 286 5.47 -4.36 -41.08
N ALA A 287 4.29 -3.74 -41.05
CA ALA A 287 3.92 -2.79 -40.00
C ALA A 287 3.01 -3.50 -39.00
N GLU A 288 3.48 -3.58 -37.76
CA GLU A 288 2.77 -4.19 -36.63
C GLU A 288 1.55 -3.33 -36.22
N PRO A 289 0.40 -3.93 -35.86
CA PRO A 289 -0.77 -3.18 -35.43
C PRO A 289 -0.60 -2.64 -34.01
N GLU A 290 -0.42 -1.32 -33.89
CA GLU A 290 -0.44 -0.60 -32.62
C GLU A 290 -1.79 -0.75 -31.91
N THR A 291 -1.82 -1.50 -30.82
CA THR A 291 -2.97 -1.61 -29.91
C THR A 291 -3.00 -0.42 -28.93
N ALA A 292 -3.33 0.77 -29.43
CA ALA A 292 -3.50 1.97 -28.62
C ALA A 292 -4.80 1.91 -27.79
N VAL A 293 -4.72 1.38 -26.56
CA VAL A 293 -5.79 1.51 -25.56
C VAL A 293 -5.85 2.97 -25.09
N LYS A 294 -6.82 3.73 -25.60
CA LYS A 294 -7.11 5.10 -25.15
C LYS A 294 -7.53 5.09 -23.68
N GLN A 295 -6.64 5.52 -22.79
CA GLN A 295 -6.97 5.89 -21.41
C GLN A 295 -7.94 7.08 -21.43
N SER A 296 -9.24 6.77 -21.47
CA SER A 296 -10.27 7.79 -21.35
C SER A 296 -10.33 8.27 -19.90
N SER A 297 -10.07 9.56 -19.73
CA SER A 297 -10.14 10.32 -18.48
C SER A 297 -11.34 9.90 -17.62
N TRP A 298 -11.06 9.47 -16.39
CA TRP A 298 -12.05 9.18 -15.36
C TRP A 298 -12.69 10.52 -14.94
N GLY A 299 -13.78 10.90 -15.62
CA GLY A 299 -14.53 12.11 -15.28
C GLY A 299 -14.85 12.14 -13.78
N GLN A 300 -14.49 13.25 -13.14
CA GLN A 300 -14.73 13.52 -11.72
C GLN A 300 -16.18 13.18 -11.34
N VAL A 301 -16.38 12.07 -10.65
CA VAL A 301 -17.64 11.80 -9.97
C VAL A 301 -17.75 12.83 -8.84
N LYS A 302 -18.63 13.81 -9.03
CA LYS A 302 -18.84 14.92 -8.09
C LYS A 302 -19.25 14.35 -6.74
N ARG A 303 -18.38 14.52 -5.73
CA ARG A 303 -18.74 14.25 -4.33
C ARG A 303 -19.82 15.25 -3.91
N LYS A 304 -21.01 14.77 -3.55
CA LYS A 304 -21.93 15.57 -2.76
C LYS A 304 -21.40 15.54 -1.32
N SER A 305 -20.83 16.65 -0.87
CA SER A 305 -20.46 16.82 0.54
C SER A 305 -21.73 16.79 1.38
N VAL A 306 -21.99 15.67 2.05
CA VAL A 306 -23.05 15.58 3.05
C VAL A 306 -22.59 16.41 4.25
N ARG A 307 -23.21 17.59 4.39
CA ARG A 307 -23.05 18.44 5.57
C ARG A 307 -23.93 17.85 6.66
N THR A 308 -23.33 17.18 7.63
CA THR A 308 -24.02 16.79 8.87
C THR A 308 -24.24 18.05 9.71
N GLU A 309 -25.50 18.45 9.87
CA GLU A 309 -25.95 19.44 10.87
C GLU A 309 -26.06 18.81 12.26
#